data_AF-A0A6H1PBZ2-F1
#
_entry.id   AF-A0A6H1PBZ2-F1
#
_cell.length_a   1.000
_cell.length_b   1.000
_cell.length_c   1.000
_cell.angle_alpha   90.00
_cell.angle_beta   90.00
_cell.angle_gamma   90.00
#
_symmetry.space_group_name_H-M   'P 1'
#
loop_
_entity.id
_entity.type
_entity.pdbx_description
1 polymer ?
#
loop_
_entity_poly.entity_id
_entity_poly.type
_entity_poly.pdbx_seq_one_letter_code
_entity_poly.pdbx_strand_id
1 'polypeptide(L)'
;MQTSNSRPVGIHLKTTKQNTLEKSEYLNLPDLQFFQWCHSQYGLNKGIYNTIDQWFYGIGIERVQYRRIFILKFLEFSKDYGVVKDQQKFIRFGNGGLIRRLQGFMRDINQG
;
A
#
# COMPACT_ATOMS: atom_id res chain seq x y z
N MET A 1 -33.11 -15.51 -7.41
CA MET A 1 -32.45 -14.28 -6.91
C MET A 1 -31.07 -14.24 -7.53
N GLN A 2 -30.83 -13.31 -8.45
CA GLN A 2 -29.56 -13.23 -9.21
C GLN A 2 -28.55 -12.43 -8.40
N THR A 3 -27.38 -13.03 -8.14
CA THR A 3 -26.26 -12.42 -7.43
C THR A 3 -25.56 -11.41 -8.34
N SER A 4 -25.56 -10.13 -7.94
CA SER A 4 -24.84 -9.06 -8.65
C SER A 4 -23.32 -9.26 -8.52
N ASN A 5 -22.72 -9.60 -9.64
CA ASN A 5 -21.28 -9.75 -9.86
C ASN A 5 -20.62 -8.35 -9.89
N SER A 6 -20.11 -7.87 -8.75
CA SER A 6 -19.34 -6.62 -8.67
C SER A 6 -17.94 -6.84 -9.23
N ARG A 7 -17.72 -6.36 -10.46
CA ARG A 7 -16.38 -6.28 -11.08
C ARG A 7 -15.51 -5.34 -10.26
N PRO A 8 -14.28 -5.71 -9.87
CA PRO A 8 -13.36 -4.75 -9.27
C PRO A 8 -12.99 -3.69 -10.32
N VAL A 9 -12.89 -2.45 -9.85
CA VAL A 9 -12.41 -1.29 -10.61
C VAL A 9 -11.21 -1.68 -11.45
N GLY A 10 -11.28 -1.40 -12.77
CA GLY A 10 -10.24 -1.76 -13.73
C GLY A 10 -8.98 -0.93 -13.50
N ILE A 11 -8.12 -1.38 -12.58
CA ILE A 11 -6.78 -0.83 -12.38
C ILE A 11 -5.87 -1.56 -13.37
N HIS A 12 -5.51 -0.89 -14.46
CA HIS A 12 -4.60 -1.43 -15.48
C HIS A 12 -3.16 -1.29 -15.00
N LEU A 13 -2.72 -2.20 -14.13
CA LEU A 13 -1.34 -2.26 -13.68
C LEU A 13 -0.43 -2.72 -14.84
N LYS A 14 0.51 -1.87 -15.26
CA LYS A 14 1.52 -2.22 -16.27
C LYS A 14 2.33 -3.48 -15.85
N THR A 15 2.34 -4.44 -16.76
CA THR A 15 2.48 -5.89 -16.53
C THR A 15 3.91 -6.42 -16.38
N THR A 16 4.94 -5.58 -16.35
CA THR A 16 6.33 -6.10 -16.40
C THR A 16 6.99 -6.25 -15.01
N LYS A 17 6.52 -5.52 -13.97
CA LYS A 17 7.03 -5.60 -12.58
C LYS A 17 6.09 -6.34 -11.61
N GLN A 18 4.95 -6.82 -12.09
CA GLN A 18 3.91 -7.48 -11.30
C GLN A 18 4.26 -8.93 -10.92
N ASN A 19 4.94 -9.64 -11.83
CA ASN A 19 5.31 -11.04 -11.66
C ASN A 19 6.27 -11.32 -10.48
N THR A 20 7.00 -10.31 -10.00
CA THR A 20 7.96 -10.47 -8.89
C THR A 20 7.31 -10.22 -7.52
N LEU A 21 6.28 -9.36 -7.45
CA LEU A 21 5.57 -9.06 -6.20
C LEU A 21 4.53 -10.13 -5.87
N GLU A 22 3.80 -10.65 -6.85
CA GLU A 22 2.82 -11.72 -6.64
C GLU A 22 3.45 -13.06 -6.20
N LYS A 23 4.75 -13.26 -6.52
CA LYS A 23 5.56 -14.39 -6.06
C LYS A 23 6.35 -14.11 -4.78
N SER A 24 6.20 -12.92 -4.19
CA SER A 24 6.91 -12.55 -2.98
C SER A 24 6.36 -13.33 -1.79
N GLU A 25 7.21 -14.12 -1.15
CA GLU A 25 6.88 -14.92 0.05
C GLU A 25 6.24 -14.05 1.16
N TYR A 26 6.53 -12.75 1.15
CA TYR A 26 6.00 -11.78 2.11
C TYR A 26 4.47 -11.60 2.00
N LEU A 27 3.88 -11.77 0.82
CA LEU A 27 2.43 -11.58 0.63
C LEU A 27 1.59 -12.62 1.36
N ASN A 28 2.17 -13.76 1.72
CA ASN A 28 1.50 -14.85 2.42
C ASN A 28 1.87 -14.94 3.91
N LEU A 29 2.70 -14.01 4.41
CA LEU A 29 3.02 -13.95 5.83
C LEU A 29 1.77 -13.73 6.69
N PRO A 30 1.71 -14.24 7.92
CA PRO A 30 0.79 -13.77 8.95
C PRO A 30 0.84 -12.24 9.10
N ASP A 31 -0.29 -11.62 9.47
CA ASP A 31 -0.43 -10.15 9.52
C ASP A 31 0.66 -9.46 10.35
N LEU A 32 1.01 -10.04 11.51
CA LEU A 32 2.06 -9.49 12.36
C LEU A 32 3.43 -9.51 11.65
N GLN A 33 3.77 -10.61 10.98
CA GLN A 33 5.05 -10.76 10.29
C GLN A 33 5.13 -9.85 9.06
N PHE A 34 4.03 -9.70 8.32
CA PHE A 34 3.96 -8.76 7.21
C PHE A 34 4.13 -7.30 7.68
N PHE A 35 3.47 -6.93 8.79
CA PHE A 35 3.67 -5.62 9.40
C PHE A 35 5.10 -5.41 9.87
N GLN A 36 5.69 -6.38 10.56
CA GLN A 36 7.08 -6.30 11.04
C GLN A 36 8.07 -6.13 9.89
N TRP A 37 7.84 -6.82 8.78
CA TRP A 37 8.63 -6.63 7.56
C TRP A 37 8.48 -5.20 7.01
N CYS A 38 7.24 -4.69 6.88
CA CYS A 38 7.00 -3.31 6.46
C CYS A 38 7.66 -2.28 7.39
N HIS A 39 7.59 -2.52 8.70
CA HIS A 39 8.24 -1.68 9.71
C HIS A 39 9.76 -1.64 9.51
N SER A 40 10.39 -2.80 9.33
CA SER A 40 11.84 -2.92 9.12
C SER A 40 12.31 -2.23 7.85
N GLN A 41 11.55 -2.32 6.75
CA GLN A 41 11.97 -1.80 5.44
C GLN A 41 11.69 -0.30 5.28
N TYR A 42 10.59 0.20 5.86
CA TYR A 42 10.09 1.55 5.58
C TYR A 42 9.97 2.43 6.83
N GLY A 43 10.34 1.93 8.02
CA GLY A 43 10.16 2.67 9.27
C GLY A 43 8.69 3.05 9.48
N LEU A 44 7.79 2.08 9.27
CA LEU A 44 6.35 2.30 9.33
C LEU A 44 5.83 2.08 10.75
N ASN A 45 5.10 3.04 11.31
CA ASN A 45 4.43 2.86 12.60
C ASN A 45 3.11 2.06 12.44
N LYS A 46 2.73 1.28 13.47
CA LYS A 46 1.52 0.43 13.43
C LYS A 46 0.24 1.20 13.11
N GLY A 47 0.06 2.39 13.69
CA GLY A 47 -1.12 3.22 13.40
C GLY A 47 -1.20 3.67 11.94
N ILE A 48 -0.04 4.00 11.34
CA ILE A 48 0.04 4.41 9.93
C ILE A 48 -0.25 3.19 9.03
N TYR A 49 0.36 2.04 9.31
CA TYR A 49 0.09 0.79 8.60
C TYR A 49 -1.40 0.45 8.60
N ASN A 50 -2.03 0.44 9.78
CA ASN A 50 -3.45 0.13 9.90
C ASN A 50 -4.32 1.12 9.13
N THR A 51 -3.96 2.41 9.14
CA THR A 51 -4.70 3.43 8.39
C THR A 51 -4.59 3.20 6.88
N ILE A 52 -3.41 2.83 6.38
CA ILE A 52 -3.20 2.49 4.96
C ILE A 52 -4.02 1.26 4.57
N ASP A 53 -3.93 0.18 5.36
CA ASP A 53 -4.67 -1.06 5.10
C ASP A 53 -6.19 -0.83 5.10
N GLN A 54 -6.70 -0.14 6.12
CA GLN A 54 -8.11 0.22 6.22
C GLN A 54 -8.56 1.11 5.06
N TRP A 55 -7.72 2.02 4.60
CA TRP A 55 -8.04 2.90 3.47
C TRP A 55 -8.16 2.11 2.17
N PHE A 56 -7.20 1.22 1.89
CA PHE A 56 -7.28 0.36 0.71
C PHE A 56 -8.47 -0.60 0.75
N TYR A 57 -8.80 -1.14 1.92
CA TYR A 57 -10.03 -1.90 2.11
C TYR A 57 -11.27 -1.05 1.80
N GLY A 58 -11.33 0.17 2.35
CA GLY A 58 -12.46 1.08 2.17
C GLY A 58 -12.74 1.50 0.73
N ILE A 59 -11.75 1.44 -0.16
CA ILE A 59 -11.93 1.70 -1.60
C ILE A 59 -12.19 0.44 -2.43
N GLY A 60 -12.37 -0.73 -1.79
CA GLY A 60 -12.80 -1.98 -2.44
C GLY A 60 -11.69 -3.00 -2.71
N ILE A 61 -10.47 -2.82 -2.16
CA ILE A 61 -9.41 -3.83 -2.28
C ILE A 61 -9.59 -4.86 -1.15
N GLU A 62 -10.48 -5.83 -1.34
CA GLU A 62 -10.89 -6.75 -0.27
C GLU A 62 -9.96 -7.94 -0.06
N ARG A 63 -9.27 -8.41 -1.11
CA ARG A 63 -8.33 -9.53 -0.98
C ARG A 63 -7.05 -9.06 -0.30
N VAL A 64 -6.69 -9.72 0.80
CA VAL A 64 -5.54 -9.34 1.62
C VAL A 64 -4.24 -9.32 0.81
N GLN A 65 -4.03 -10.28 -0.10
CA GLN A 65 -2.85 -10.31 -0.96
C GLN A 65 -2.78 -9.08 -1.87
N TYR A 66 -3.93 -8.67 -2.45
CA TYR A 66 -3.99 -7.46 -3.26
C TYR A 66 -3.78 -6.20 -2.43
N ARG A 67 -4.38 -6.09 -1.23
CA ARG A 67 -4.08 -4.94 -0.34
C ARG A 67 -2.60 -4.85 -0.03
N ARG A 68 -1.96 -5.96 0.29
CA ARG A 68 -0.52 -6.01 0.59
C ARG A 68 0.32 -5.52 -0.59
N ILE A 69 -0.02 -5.91 -1.82
CA ILE A 69 0.64 -5.36 -3.02
C ILE A 69 0.48 -3.83 -3.10
N PHE A 70 -0.73 -3.32 -2.86
CA PHE A 70 -0.98 -1.87 -2.89
C PHE A 70 -0.27 -1.13 -1.75
N ILE A 71 -0.22 -1.70 -0.55
CA ILE A 71 0.57 -1.19 0.58
C ILE A 71 2.04 -1.08 0.17
N LEU A 72 2.63 -2.15 -0.38
CA LEU A 72 4.04 -2.15 -0.80
C LEU A 72 4.31 -1.08 -1.87
N LYS A 73 3.46 -0.99 -2.89
CA LYS A 73 3.59 0.04 -3.94
C LYS A 73 3.46 1.44 -3.38
N PHE A 74 2.52 1.66 -2.46
CA PHE A 74 2.34 2.96 -1.81
C PHE A 74 3.54 3.35 -0.95
N LEU A 75 4.11 2.40 -0.20
CA LEU A 75 5.29 2.63 0.63
C LEU A 75 6.51 2.97 -0.25
N GLU A 76 6.69 2.25 -1.35
CA GLU A 76 7.76 2.57 -2.32
C GLU A 76 7.56 3.95 -2.96
N PHE A 77 6.33 4.26 -3.41
CA PHE A 77 5.97 5.58 -3.91
C PHE A 77 6.23 6.69 -2.88
N SER A 78 6.14 6.38 -1.58
CA SER A 78 6.30 7.35 -0.49
C SER A 78 7.70 7.40 0.09
N LYS A 79 8.62 6.55 -0.36
CA LYS A 79 9.97 6.40 0.21
C LYS A 79 10.81 7.67 0.13
N ASP A 80 10.67 8.43 -0.97
CA ASP A 80 11.38 9.70 -1.16
C ASP A 80 10.66 10.90 -0.52
N TYR A 81 9.48 10.68 0.07
CA TYR A 81 8.70 11.74 0.71
C TYR A 81 9.06 11.87 2.18
N GLY A 82 9.60 13.03 2.55
CA GLY A 82 9.89 13.35 3.94
C GLY A 82 11.23 12.83 4.46
N VAL A 83 12.16 12.46 3.58
CA VAL A 83 13.57 12.28 3.94
C VAL A 83 14.15 13.66 4.28
N VAL A 84 13.98 14.09 5.52
CA VAL A 84 14.84 15.12 6.09
C VAL A 84 16.22 14.48 6.19
N LYS A 85 17.21 15.09 5.51
CA LYS A 85 18.59 14.60 5.35
C LYS A 85 19.31 14.25 6.66
N ASP A 86 18.73 14.55 7.82
CA ASP A 86 19.27 14.22 9.12
C ASP A 86 18.30 13.36 9.95
N GLN A 87 18.67 12.09 10.09
CA GLN A 87 18.53 11.26 11.30
C GLN A 87 17.18 10.60 11.65
N GLN A 88 16.11 10.65 10.84
CA GLN A 88 14.87 9.93 11.17
C GLN A 88 14.50 8.81 10.19
N LYS A 89 14.63 7.56 10.66
CA LYS A 89 14.35 6.30 9.93
C LYS A 89 12.88 6.06 9.58
N PHE A 90 11.94 6.97 9.86
CA PHE A 90 10.50 6.71 9.83
C PHE A 90 9.77 7.63 8.86
N ILE A 91 8.91 7.07 8.00
CA ILE A 91 8.01 7.86 7.15
C ILE A 91 7.02 8.60 8.07
N ARG A 92 6.99 9.93 7.96
CA ARG A 92 6.07 10.78 8.73
C ARG A 92 5.06 11.46 7.81
N PHE A 93 3.80 11.34 8.18
CA PHE A 93 2.71 12.06 7.55
C PHE A 93 2.19 13.08 8.56
N GLY A 94 2.28 14.37 8.24
CA GLY A 94 1.62 15.41 9.04
C GLY A 94 0.10 15.26 9.05
N ASN A 95 -0.61 16.13 9.77
CA ASN A 95 -2.07 16.07 9.87
C ASN A 95 -2.76 16.05 8.49
N GLY A 96 -3.51 14.98 8.21
CA GLY A 96 -4.16 14.74 6.91
C GLY A 96 -3.21 14.45 5.74
N GLY A 97 -1.90 14.42 5.96
CA GLY A 97 -0.88 14.18 4.94
C GLY A 97 -0.92 12.76 4.36
N LEU A 98 -1.30 11.78 5.18
CA LEU A 98 -1.38 10.37 4.75
C LEU A 98 -2.47 10.17 3.69
N ILE A 99 -3.69 10.65 3.96
CA ILE A 99 -4.82 10.51 3.04
C ILE A 99 -4.54 11.24 1.73
N ARG A 100 -3.98 12.46 1.78
CA ARG A 100 -3.58 13.19 0.56
C ARG A 100 -2.54 12.43 -0.25
N ARG A 101 -1.57 11.79 0.41
CA ARG A 101 -0.56 10.96 -0.28
C ARG A 101 -1.19 9.73 -0.92
N LEU A 102 -2.11 9.05 -0.24
CA LEU A 102 -2.85 7.90 -0.77
C LEU A 102 -3.66 8.27 -2.02
N GLN A 103 -4.35 9.41 -1.98
CA GLN A 103 -5.05 9.95 -3.16
C GLN A 103 -4.08 10.30 -4.29
N GLY A 104 -2.92 10.88 -3.98
CA GLY A 104 -1.85 11.13 -4.94
C GLY A 104 -1.36 9.85 -5.62
N PHE A 105 -1.08 8.82 -4.83
CA PHE A 105 -0.70 7.50 -5.32
C PHE A 105 -1.75 6.88 -6.24
N MET A 106 -3.04 6.93 -5.88
CA MET A 106 -4.09 6.41 -6.75
C MET A 106 -4.20 7.16 -8.08
N ARG A 107 -3.93 8.48 -8.08
CA ARG A 107 -3.88 9.25 -9.34
C ARG A 107 -2.69 8.84 -10.21
N ASP A 108 -1.52 8.65 -9.60
CA ASP A 108 -0.29 8.22 -10.27
C ASP A 108 -0.47 6.86 -10.98
N ILE A 109 -0.99 5.86 -10.28
CA ILE A 109 -1.17 4.52 -10.87
C ILE A 109 -2.32 4.42 -11.88
N ASN A 110 -3.25 5.37 -11.90
CA ASN A 110 -4.37 5.40 -12.85
C ASN A 110 -4.02 6.16 -14.14
N GLN A 111 -2.93 6.94 -14.15
CA GLN A 111 -2.45 7.69 -15.32
C GLN A 111 -1.29 6.99 -16.04
N GLY A 112 -0.75 5.91 -15.47
CA GLY A 112 0.28 5.05 -16.05
C GLY A 112 -0.31 3.93 -16.89
#